data_AF-A0A257SX44-F1
#
_entry.id   AF-A0A257SX44-F1
#
_cell.length_a   1.000
_cell.length_b   1.000
_cell.length_c   1.000
_cell.angle_alpha   90.00
_cell.angle_beta   90.00
_cell.angle_gamma   90.00
#
_symmetry.space_group_name_H-M   'P 1'
#
loop_
_entity.id
_entity.type
_entity.pdbx_description
1 polymer ?
#
loop_
_entity_poly.entity_id
_entity_poly.type
_entity_poly.pdbx_seq_one_letter_code
_entity_poly.pdbx_strand_id
1 'polypeptide(L)'
;MTVFSIGFSRQAQEPEVVSVTEQDELAEFEQVWVWDLYYAKTLYELGDSAVAMDLRESLDGWAVQMASKAFLPMRKIEQAGLHRLHPDLTVTTAPALDGEVYRVEVARPEGEWPLIHTQGPEPGAAQRKAYSVIALAEYFFLKNKLFRREVALHVLAFRKYYTDGRAHTEPVSMVEAPLFAVNKALEFFESMQEQRAAADDTGPERPN
;
A
#
# COMPACT_ATOMS: atom_id res chain seq x y z
N MET A 1 -18.47 1.14 9.75
CA MET A 1 -17.64 0.02 9.28
C MET A 1 -17.47 0.22 7.79
N THR A 2 -16.25 0.20 7.27
CA THR A 2 -16.00 0.34 5.82
C THR A 2 -15.72 -1.04 5.23
N VAL A 3 -16.18 -1.32 4.03
CA VAL A 3 -16.00 -2.62 3.37
C VAL A 3 -15.48 -2.42 1.96
N PHE A 4 -14.35 -3.05 1.64
CA PHE A 4 -13.84 -3.16 0.27
C PHE A 4 -14.16 -4.55 -0.28
N SER A 5 -14.71 -4.58 -1.50
CA SER A 5 -14.91 -5.83 -2.25
C SER A 5 -14.03 -5.80 -3.49
N ILE A 6 -13.09 -6.74 -3.57
CA ILE A 6 -12.06 -6.85 -4.60
C ILE A 6 -12.37 -8.08 -5.44
N GLY A 7 -12.96 -7.85 -6.61
CA GLY A 7 -13.46 -8.89 -7.51
C GLY A 7 -12.52 -9.17 -8.68
N PHE A 8 -12.29 -10.46 -8.95
CA PHE A 8 -11.54 -10.95 -10.10
C PHE A 8 -12.49 -11.58 -11.12
N SER A 9 -12.15 -11.46 -12.41
CA SER A 9 -12.86 -12.19 -13.48
C SER A 9 -12.67 -13.70 -13.32
N ARG A 10 -13.68 -14.52 -13.65
CA ARG A 10 -13.45 -15.98 -13.76
C ARG A 10 -12.50 -16.34 -14.90
N GLN A 11 -12.52 -15.54 -15.96
CA GLN A 11 -11.65 -15.71 -17.11
C GLN A 11 -10.37 -14.93 -16.87
N ALA A 12 -9.24 -15.62 -16.90
CA ALA A 12 -7.92 -14.98 -16.88
C ALA A 12 -7.80 -14.02 -18.07
N GLN A 13 -7.43 -12.79 -17.79
CA GLN A 13 -7.14 -11.77 -18.80
C GLN A 13 -5.72 -11.25 -18.60
N GLU A 14 -5.06 -10.83 -19.68
CA GLU A 14 -3.77 -10.16 -19.60
C GLU A 14 -3.90 -8.77 -20.26
N PRO A 15 -3.83 -7.67 -19.48
CA PRO A 15 -3.70 -7.62 -18.01
C PRO A 15 -4.97 -8.10 -17.27
N GLU A 16 -4.81 -8.58 -16.03
CA GLU A 16 -5.93 -9.01 -15.18
C GLU A 16 -6.71 -7.75 -14.76
N VAL A 17 -7.99 -7.71 -15.09
CA VAL A 17 -8.89 -6.64 -14.66
C VAL A 17 -9.44 -6.98 -13.28
N VAL A 18 -9.25 -6.07 -12.33
CA VAL A 18 -9.69 -6.25 -10.93
C VAL A 18 -10.67 -5.13 -10.58
N SER A 19 -11.87 -5.51 -10.15
CA SER A 19 -12.87 -4.58 -9.64
C SER A 19 -12.61 -4.31 -8.16
N VAL A 20 -12.58 -3.04 -7.77
CA VAL A 20 -12.58 -2.63 -6.36
C VAL A 20 -13.76 -1.72 -6.11
N THR A 21 -14.64 -2.13 -5.20
CA THR A 21 -15.77 -1.33 -4.73
C THR A 21 -15.66 -1.06 -3.24
N GLU A 22 -16.09 0.13 -2.83
CA GLU A 22 -16.06 0.60 -1.44
C GLU A 22 -17.51 0.83 -0.98
N GLN A 23 -17.86 0.24 0.16
CA GLN A 23 -19.05 0.56 0.91
C GLN A 23 -18.64 1.32 2.18
N ASP A 24 -19.26 2.48 2.40
CA ASP A 24 -18.97 3.43 3.47
C ASP A 24 -17.55 4.00 3.37
N GLU A 25 -17.44 5.29 3.07
CA GLU A 25 -16.15 5.92 2.76
C GLU A 25 -15.11 5.80 3.89
N LEU A 26 -13.89 5.38 3.52
CA LEU A 26 -12.69 5.46 4.35
C LEU A 26 -12.05 6.84 4.21
N ALA A 27 -11.67 7.45 5.34
CA ALA A 27 -10.99 8.73 5.32
C ALA A 27 -9.60 8.60 4.68
N GLU A 28 -9.15 9.64 3.97
CA GLU A 28 -7.89 9.61 3.21
C GLU A 28 -6.66 9.25 4.06
N PHE A 29 -6.60 9.77 5.30
CA PHE A 29 -5.49 9.52 6.23
C PHE A 29 -5.46 8.07 6.75
N GLU A 30 -6.58 7.35 6.70
CA GLU A 30 -6.68 5.96 7.16
C GLU A 30 -6.28 4.95 6.07
N GLN A 31 -6.23 5.38 4.80
CA GLN A 31 -6.00 4.50 3.66
C GLN A 31 -4.66 3.76 3.76
N VAL A 32 -3.59 4.45 4.18
CA VAL A 32 -2.26 3.83 4.33
C VAL A 32 -2.25 2.80 5.46
N TRP A 33 -2.92 3.07 6.58
CA TRP A 33 -2.98 2.13 7.71
C TRP A 33 -3.76 0.87 7.35
N VAL A 34 -4.89 1.03 6.66
CA VAL A 34 -5.69 -0.11 6.18
C VAL A 34 -4.89 -0.93 5.18
N TRP A 35 -4.17 -0.27 4.27
CA TRP A 35 -3.32 -0.96 3.31
C TRP A 35 -2.16 -1.71 3.99
N ASP A 36 -1.47 -1.08 4.95
CA ASP A 36 -0.35 -1.69 5.69
C ASP A 36 -0.79 -2.96 6.43
N LEU A 37 -1.91 -2.88 7.16
CA LEU A 37 -2.47 -4.01 7.88
C LEU A 37 -2.83 -5.14 6.91
N TYR A 38 -3.44 -4.81 5.76
CA TYR A 38 -3.88 -5.80 4.78
C TYR A 38 -2.70 -6.46 4.08
N TYR A 39 -1.67 -5.68 3.77
CA TYR A 39 -0.42 -6.17 3.21
C TYR A 39 0.30 -7.12 4.17
N ALA A 40 0.48 -6.71 5.43
CA ALA A 40 1.15 -7.52 6.45
C ALA A 40 0.42 -8.85 6.70
N LYS A 41 -0.91 -8.78 6.83
CA LYS A 41 -1.75 -9.97 6.96
C LYS A 41 -1.66 -10.89 5.75
N THR A 42 -1.68 -10.34 4.54
CA THR A 42 -1.58 -11.12 3.31
C THR A 42 -0.23 -11.82 3.21
N LEU A 43 0.87 -11.13 3.52
CA LEU A 43 2.20 -11.76 3.54
C LEU A 43 2.27 -12.90 4.56
N TYR A 44 1.76 -12.70 5.77
CA TYR A 44 1.71 -13.76 6.78
C TYR A 44 0.93 -14.98 6.27
N GLU A 45 -0.25 -14.77 5.69
CA GLU A 45 -1.10 -15.84 5.16
C GLU A 45 -0.51 -16.55 3.94
N LEU A 46 0.31 -15.86 3.13
CA LEU A 46 1.02 -16.45 1.99
C LEU A 46 2.29 -17.22 2.41
N GLY A 47 2.77 -17.04 3.64
CA GLY A 47 3.94 -17.74 4.17
C GLY A 47 5.22 -17.45 3.37
N ASP A 48 6.13 -18.42 3.30
CA ASP A 48 7.35 -18.37 2.47
C ASP A 48 7.11 -18.85 1.02
N SER A 49 5.91 -18.61 0.48
CA SER A 49 5.61 -18.97 -0.91
C SER A 49 6.33 -18.06 -1.90
N ALA A 50 6.57 -18.57 -3.12
CA ALA A 50 7.09 -17.78 -4.23
C ALA A 50 6.22 -16.53 -4.48
N VAL A 51 4.90 -16.65 -4.35
CA VAL A 51 3.96 -15.53 -4.49
C VAL A 51 4.20 -14.43 -3.46
N ALA A 52 4.53 -14.78 -2.20
CA ALA A 52 4.86 -13.78 -1.19
C ALA A 52 6.17 -13.05 -1.53
N MET A 53 7.17 -13.79 -2.02
CA MET A 53 8.44 -13.21 -2.45
C MET A 53 8.25 -12.28 -3.65
N ASP A 54 7.52 -12.73 -4.67
CA ASP A 54 7.20 -11.94 -5.87
C ASP A 54 6.44 -10.66 -5.52
N LEU A 55 5.46 -10.74 -4.60
CA LEU A 55 4.73 -9.56 -4.11
C LEU A 55 5.69 -8.55 -3.46
N ARG A 56 6.58 -9.02 -2.57
CA ARG A 56 7.56 -8.16 -1.88
C ARG A 56 8.53 -7.54 -2.88
N GLU A 57 9.14 -8.34 -3.75
CA GLU A 57 10.12 -7.85 -4.72
C GLU A 57 9.52 -6.85 -5.70
N SER A 58 8.29 -7.10 -6.15
CA SER A 58 7.55 -6.19 -7.03
C SER A 58 7.28 -4.84 -6.35
N LEU A 59 6.74 -4.86 -5.11
CA LEU A 59 6.49 -3.65 -4.33
C LEU A 59 7.79 -2.91 -4.00
N ASP A 60 8.84 -3.61 -3.58
CA ASP A 60 10.14 -3.03 -3.26
C ASP A 60 10.76 -2.34 -4.48
N GLY A 61 10.73 -3.00 -5.63
CA GLY A 61 11.23 -2.45 -6.90
C GLY A 61 10.46 -1.20 -7.32
N TRP A 62 9.14 -1.19 -7.16
CA TRP A 62 8.31 -0.02 -7.41
C TRP A 62 8.61 1.12 -6.41
N ALA A 63 8.70 0.80 -5.13
CA ALA A 63 8.89 1.79 -4.06
C ALA A 63 10.24 2.50 -4.13
N VAL A 64 11.31 1.78 -4.48
CA VAL A 64 12.63 2.39 -4.74
C VAL A 64 12.55 3.40 -5.89
N GLN A 65 11.88 3.02 -6.98
CA GLN A 65 11.71 3.92 -8.12
C GLN A 65 10.84 5.13 -7.79
N MET A 66 9.80 4.95 -6.97
CA MET A 66 8.90 6.00 -6.51
C MET A 66 9.57 6.95 -5.52
N ALA A 67 10.32 6.44 -4.54
CA ALA A 67 11.04 7.25 -3.55
C ALA A 67 12.04 8.21 -4.19
N SER A 68 12.78 7.75 -5.21
CA SER A 68 13.70 8.61 -5.99
C SER A 68 13.01 9.79 -6.69
N LYS A 69 11.68 9.74 -6.83
CA LYS A 69 10.84 10.72 -7.55
C LYS A 69 9.74 11.31 -6.67
N ALA A 70 9.74 11.04 -5.36
CA ALA A 70 8.65 11.41 -4.46
C ALA A 70 8.38 12.92 -4.45
N PHE A 71 9.43 13.73 -4.67
CA PHE A 71 9.33 15.19 -4.70
C PHE A 71 9.01 15.78 -6.09
N LEU A 72 8.96 14.96 -7.13
CA LEU A 72 8.59 15.45 -8.46
C LEU A 72 7.09 15.79 -8.52
N PRO A 73 6.68 16.74 -9.37
CA PRO A 73 5.28 16.99 -9.66
C PRO A 73 4.56 15.70 -10.13
N MET A 74 3.31 15.51 -9.75
CA MET A 74 2.58 14.26 -10.01
C MET A 74 2.55 13.85 -11.49
N ARG A 75 2.45 14.83 -12.40
CA ARG A 75 2.53 14.59 -13.85
C ARG A 75 3.83 13.90 -14.28
N LYS A 76 4.97 14.22 -13.65
CA LYS A 76 6.27 13.60 -13.94
C LYS A 76 6.34 12.16 -13.42
N ILE A 77 5.69 11.89 -12.28
CA ILE A 77 5.55 10.55 -11.70
C ILE A 77 4.69 9.67 -12.63
N GLU A 78 3.59 10.22 -13.14
CA GLU A 78 2.71 9.54 -14.10
C GLU A 78 3.43 9.24 -15.42
N GLN A 79 4.18 10.21 -15.97
CA GLN A 79 5.01 10.02 -17.16
C GLN A 79 6.08 8.94 -16.99
N ALA A 80 6.57 8.75 -15.76
CA ALA A 80 7.50 7.67 -15.43
C ALA A 80 6.81 6.30 -15.23
N GLY A 81 5.49 6.21 -15.42
CA GLY A 81 4.73 4.97 -15.29
C GLY A 81 4.39 4.57 -13.85
N LEU A 82 4.77 5.37 -12.85
CA LEU A 82 4.63 5.05 -11.43
C LEU A 82 3.22 5.30 -10.86
N HIS A 83 2.25 5.46 -11.76
CA HIS A 83 0.83 5.54 -11.41
C HIS A 83 0.17 4.16 -11.32
N ARG A 84 0.91 3.10 -11.62
CA ARG A 84 0.55 1.68 -11.44
C ARG A 84 1.59 1.03 -10.54
N LEU A 85 1.16 0.11 -9.69
CA LEU A 85 2.05 -0.73 -8.88
C LEU A 85 2.46 -1.98 -9.64
N HIS A 86 1.59 -2.52 -10.49
CA HIS A 86 1.85 -3.76 -11.22
C HIS A 86 1.45 -3.63 -12.70
N PRO A 87 2.31 -4.01 -13.66
CA PRO A 87 2.02 -3.86 -15.09
C PRO A 87 0.87 -4.75 -15.57
N ASP A 88 0.71 -5.93 -14.96
CA ASP A 88 -0.25 -6.94 -15.37
C ASP A 88 -1.62 -6.79 -14.69
N LEU A 89 -1.85 -5.68 -14.00
CA LEU A 89 -3.09 -5.41 -13.27
C LEU A 89 -3.73 -4.12 -13.77
N THR A 90 -5.05 -4.11 -13.89
CA THR A 90 -5.84 -2.90 -14.15
C THR A 90 -7.01 -2.83 -13.19
N VAL A 91 -7.04 -1.80 -12.35
CA VAL A 91 -8.15 -1.57 -11.42
C VAL A 91 -9.30 -0.82 -12.07
N THR A 92 -10.52 -1.30 -11.81
CA THR A 92 -11.78 -0.63 -12.16
C THR A 92 -12.66 -0.46 -10.93
N THR A 93 -13.48 0.59 -10.91
CA THR A 93 -14.50 0.83 -9.85
C THR A 93 -15.90 0.36 -10.27
N ALA A 94 -16.01 -0.31 -11.42
CA ALA A 94 -17.23 -0.98 -11.85
C ALA A 94 -17.62 -2.10 -10.85
N PRO A 95 -18.89 -2.53 -10.82
CA PRO A 95 -19.35 -3.60 -9.92
C PRO A 95 -18.46 -4.86 -9.97
N ALA A 96 -18.43 -5.60 -8.85
CA ALA A 96 -17.61 -6.80 -8.70
C ALA A 96 -17.80 -7.76 -9.89
N LEU A 97 -16.69 -8.19 -10.47
CA LEU A 97 -16.66 -9.16 -11.55
C LEU A 97 -17.24 -10.50 -11.07
N ASP A 98 -17.75 -11.30 -12.00
CA ASP A 98 -18.50 -12.54 -11.75
C ASP A 98 -17.65 -13.73 -11.21
N GLY A 99 -16.47 -13.46 -10.64
CA GLY A 99 -15.53 -14.45 -10.15
C GLY A 99 -15.29 -14.41 -8.65
N GLU A 100 -14.02 -14.51 -8.29
CA GLU A 100 -13.58 -14.56 -6.89
C GLU A 100 -13.61 -13.17 -6.27
N VAL A 101 -14.14 -13.08 -5.05
CA VAL A 101 -14.25 -11.81 -4.32
C VAL A 101 -13.50 -11.91 -3.01
N TYR A 102 -12.52 -11.03 -2.82
CA TYR A 102 -11.86 -10.79 -1.55
C TYR A 102 -12.53 -9.60 -0.87
N ARG A 103 -12.94 -9.79 0.37
CA ARG A 103 -13.59 -8.77 1.18
C ARG A 103 -12.64 -8.31 2.28
N VAL A 104 -12.44 -7.00 2.39
CA VAL A 104 -11.68 -6.36 3.47
C VAL A 104 -12.66 -5.49 4.25
N GLU A 105 -13.00 -5.89 5.47
CA GLU A 105 -13.85 -5.15 6.38
C GLU A 105 -12.98 -4.39 7.38
N VAL A 106 -13.25 -3.09 7.53
CA VAL A 106 -12.51 -2.19 8.40
C VAL A 106 -13.44 -1.72 9.53
N ALA A 107 -13.09 -2.12 10.76
CA ALA A 107 -13.69 -1.64 11.99
C ALA A 107 -12.81 -0.54 12.60
N ARG A 108 -13.46 0.47 13.20
CA ARG A 108 -12.83 1.65 13.80
C ARG A 108 -13.31 1.79 15.25
N PRO A 109 -12.75 1.02 16.19
CA PRO A 109 -13.05 1.22 17.60
C PRO A 109 -12.55 2.61 18.02
N GLU A 110 -13.30 3.30 18.90
CA GLU A 110 -12.96 4.65 19.32
C GLU A 110 -11.62 4.67 20.08
N GLY A 111 -10.68 5.51 19.62
CA GLY A 111 -9.36 5.65 20.24
C GLY A 111 -8.38 4.50 19.96
N GLU A 112 -8.73 3.56 19.09
CA GLU A 112 -7.89 2.41 18.74
C GLU A 112 -7.46 2.42 17.28
N TRP A 113 -6.48 1.57 16.97
CA TRP A 113 -6.07 1.30 15.59
C TRP A 113 -7.20 0.63 14.80
N PRO A 114 -7.28 0.86 13.48
CA PRO A 114 -8.24 0.16 12.64
C PRO A 114 -8.00 -1.35 12.71
N LEU A 115 -9.08 -2.11 12.78
CA LEU A 115 -9.06 -3.57 12.74
C LEU A 115 -9.54 -4.02 11.36
N ILE A 116 -8.78 -4.93 10.75
CA ILE A 116 -9.17 -5.51 9.46
C ILE A 116 -9.62 -6.96 9.61
N HIS A 117 -10.78 -7.27 9.06
CA HIS A 117 -11.25 -8.63 8.85
C HIS A 117 -11.24 -8.92 7.36
N THR A 118 -10.71 -10.09 7.00
CA THR A 118 -10.56 -10.49 5.59
C THR A 118 -11.36 -11.76 5.36
N GLN A 119 -12.10 -11.78 4.27
CA GLN A 119 -12.78 -12.97 3.76
C GLN A 119 -12.40 -13.13 2.31
N GLY A 120 -12.26 -14.37 1.83
CA GLY A 120 -11.86 -14.62 0.45
C GLY A 120 -12.18 -16.04 0.04
N PRO A 121 -11.99 -16.37 -1.24
CA PRO A 121 -12.09 -17.75 -1.72
C PRO A 121 -11.08 -18.66 -1.00
N GLU A 122 -11.35 -19.96 -1.02
CA GLU A 122 -10.50 -21.02 -0.45
C GLU A 122 -9.02 -20.91 -0.94
N PRO A 123 -8.05 -21.51 -0.22
CA PRO A 123 -6.59 -21.30 -0.38
C PRO A 123 -5.93 -21.55 -1.77
N GLY A 124 -6.69 -21.76 -2.85
CA GLY A 124 -6.17 -22.09 -4.18
C GLY A 124 -5.66 -20.90 -5.01
N ALA A 125 -5.98 -19.66 -4.65
CA ALA A 125 -5.70 -18.48 -5.47
C ALA A 125 -4.67 -17.53 -4.82
N ALA A 126 -3.51 -18.06 -4.42
CA ALA A 126 -2.44 -17.27 -3.80
C ALA A 126 -2.06 -16.01 -4.60
N GLN A 127 -1.95 -16.14 -5.92
CA GLN A 127 -1.63 -15.01 -6.80
C GLN A 127 -2.69 -13.89 -6.74
N ARG A 128 -3.97 -14.24 -6.77
CA ARG A 128 -5.07 -13.27 -6.68
C ARG A 128 -5.14 -12.60 -5.31
N LYS A 129 -4.75 -13.33 -4.27
CA LYS A 129 -4.60 -12.77 -2.93
C LYS A 129 -3.45 -11.74 -2.84
N ALA A 130 -2.33 -11.99 -3.52
CA ALA A 130 -1.29 -10.98 -3.65
C ALA A 130 -1.78 -9.78 -4.48
N TYR A 131 -2.46 -10.04 -5.58
CA TYR A 131 -3.02 -8.99 -6.45
C TYR A 131 -4.12 -8.17 -5.77
N SER A 132 -4.86 -8.71 -4.81
CA SER A 132 -5.87 -7.92 -4.10
C SER A 132 -5.25 -6.83 -3.23
N VAL A 133 -4.05 -7.05 -2.67
CA VAL A 133 -3.30 -5.99 -1.96
C VAL A 133 -2.88 -4.89 -2.92
N ILE A 134 -2.39 -5.26 -4.10
CA ILE A 134 -1.97 -4.32 -5.15
C ILE A 134 -3.19 -3.52 -5.65
N ALA A 135 -4.30 -4.21 -5.93
CA ALA A 135 -5.53 -3.59 -6.40
C ALA A 135 -6.10 -2.60 -5.38
N LEU A 136 -6.01 -2.88 -4.08
CA LEU A 136 -6.44 -1.95 -3.04
C LEU A 136 -5.58 -0.67 -3.03
N ALA A 137 -4.26 -0.79 -3.16
CA ALA A 137 -3.38 0.39 -3.30
C ALA A 137 -3.68 1.19 -4.57
N GLU A 138 -3.87 0.53 -5.71
CA GLU A 138 -4.21 1.22 -6.96
C GLU A 138 -5.58 1.89 -6.89
N TYR A 139 -6.55 1.30 -6.19
CA TYR A 139 -7.82 1.96 -5.89
C TYR A 139 -7.61 3.25 -5.08
N PHE A 140 -6.77 3.21 -4.04
CA PHE A 140 -6.42 4.41 -3.28
C PHE A 140 -5.65 5.44 -4.12
N PHE A 141 -4.90 5.05 -5.15
CA PHE A 141 -4.26 6.00 -6.08
C PHE A 141 -5.29 6.84 -6.85
N LEU A 142 -6.49 6.29 -7.10
CA LEU A 142 -7.58 7.00 -7.78
C LEU A 142 -8.23 8.04 -6.86
N LYS A 143 -8.31 7.76 -5.55
CA LYS A 143 -8.93 8.65 -4.55
C LYS A 143 -7.96 9.69 -4.02
N ASN A 144 -6.75 9.27 -3.63
CA ASN A 144 -5.79 10.06 -2.89
C ASN A 144 -4.43 10.08 -3.60
N LYS A 145 -4.08 11.22 -4.19
CA LYS A 145 -2.80 11.39 -4.89
C LYS A 145 -1.60 11.40 -3.95
N LEU A 146 -1.78 11.75 -2.68
CA LEU A 146 -0.71 11.77 -1.67
C LEU A 146 -0.36 10.35 -1.21
N PHE A 147 -1.36 9.47 -1.13
CA PHE A 147 -1.17 8.06 -0.78
C PHE A 147 -0.09 7.39 -1.62
N ARG A 148 -0.01 7.69 -2.93
CA ARG A 148 1.03 7.15 -3.82
C ARG A 148 2.45 7.42 -3.33
N ARG A 149 2.70 8.58 -2.72
CA ARG A 149 4.03 8.90 -2.16
C ARG A 149 4.24 8.23 -0.81
N GLU A 150 3.20 8.25 0.01
CA GLU A 150 3.21 7.72 1.36
C GLU A 150 3.45 6.20 1.36
N VAL A 151 2.70 5.45 0.55
CA VAL A 151 2.82 4.00 0.45
C VAL A 151 4.21 3.54 0.00
N ALA A 152 4.93 4.33 -0.80
CA ALA A 152 6.31 4.01 -1.17
C ALA A 152 7.26 4.06 0.03
N LEU A 153 7.08 5.02 0.94
CA LEU A 153 7.85 5.08 2.18
C LEU A 153 7.51 3.90 3.09
N HIS A 154 6.23 3.54 3.16
CA HIS A 154 5.77 2.42 3.98
C HIS A 154 6.31 1.08 3.45
N VAL A 155 6.25 0.82 2.14
CA VAL A 155 6.88 -0.36 1.52
C VAL A 155 8.36 -0.46 1.88
N LEU A 156 9.12 0.64 1.79
CA LEU A 156 10.54 0.64 2.15
C LEU A 156 10.76 0.39 3.65
N ALA A 157 9.85 0.87 4.50
CA ALA A 157 9.90 0.59 5.94
C ALA A 157 9.56 -0.87 6.25
N PHE A 158 8.57 -1.47 5.57
CA PHE A 158 8.29 -2.91 5.63
C PHE A 158 9.50 -3.73 5.19
N ARG A 159 10.14 -3.37 4.06
CA ARG A 159 11.37 -4.00 3.60
C ARG A 159 12.45 -3.96 4.67
N LYS A 160 12.66 -2.80 5.31
CA LYS A 160 13.62 -2.65 6.41
C LYS A 160 13.25 -3.53 7.60
N TYR A 161 11.99 -3.51 8.03
CA TYR A 161 11.51 -4.34 9.15
C TYR A 161 11.73 -5.83 8.88
N TYR A 162 11.40 -6.33 7.69
CA TYR A 162 11.59 -7.74 7.35
C TYR A 162 13.05 -8.14 7.07
N THR A 163 13.95 -7.18 6.88
CA THR A 163 15.39 -7.44 6.70
C THR A 163 16.13 -7.42 8.04
N ASP A 164 15.83 -6.42 8.89
CA ASP A 164 16.58 -6.15 10.11
C ASP A 164 15.86 -6.63 11.39
N GLY A 165 14.56 -6.89 11.29
CA GLY A 165 13.67 -7.23 12.40
C GLY A 165 13.20 -8.68 12.32
N ARG A 166 11.89 -8.87 12.17
CA ARG A 166 11.23 -10.19 12.20
C ARG A 166 10.79 -10.63 10.81
N ALA A 167 10.62 -11.94 10.61
CA ALA A 167 10.12 -12.45 9.35
C ALA A 167 8.63 -12.13 9.16
N HIS A 168 8.18 -12.00 7.90
CA HIS A 168 6.75 -11.80 7.59
C HIS A 168 5.87 -13.01 7.96
N THR A 169 6.49 -14.18 8.15
CA THR A 169 5.85 -15.42 8.63
C THR A 169 5.59 -15.46 10.14
N GLU A 170 6.11 -14.50 10.91
CA GLU A 170 5.83 -14.41 12.33
C GLU A 170 4.47 -13.72 12.58
N PRO A 171 3.56 -14.29 13.40
CA PRO A 171 2.24 -13.70 13.63
C PRO A 171 2.28 -12.26 14.14
N VAL A 172 3.28 -11.94 14.97
CA VAL A 172 3.48 -10.60 15.54
C VAL A 172 3.81 -9.55 14.49
N SER A 173 4.40 -9.96 13.34
CA SER A 173 4.73 -9.07 12.23
C SER A 173 3.49 -8.49 11.54
N MET A 174 2.31 -9.10 11.70
CA MET A 174 1.05 -8.53 11.22
C MET A 174 0.67 -7.22 11.95
N VAL A 175 1.26 -6.97 13.12
CA VAL A 175 1.00 -5.78 13.95
C VAL A 175 2.24 -4.89 14.03
N GLU A 176 3.40 -5.46 14.33
CA GLU A 176 4.63 -4.68 14.50
C GLU A 176 5.12 -4.04 13.20
N ALA A 177 4.99 -4.71 12.05
CA ALA A 177 5.49 -4.17 10.78
C ALA A 177 4.68 -2.93 10.30
N PRO A 178 3.32 -2.92 10.31
CA PRO A 178 2.54 -1.70 10.08
C PRO A 178 2.91 -0.55 11.03
N LEU A 179 3.04 -0.82 12.34
CA LEU A 179 3.42 0.20 13.31
C LEU A 179 4.82 0.77 13.03
N PHE A 180 5.76 -0.10 12.68
CA PHE A 180 7.10 0.31 12.28
C PHE A 180 7.07 1.20 11.03
N ALA A 181 6.25 0.85 10.02
CA ALA A 181 6.11 1.64 8.80
C ALA A 181 5.59 3.06 9.09
N VAL A 182 4.54 3.18 9.91
CA VAL A 182 3.97 4.47 10.31
C VAL A 182 4.96 5.31 11.09
N ASN A 183 5.67 4.72 12.06
CA ASN A 183 6.70 5.44 12.83
C ASN A 183 7.83 5.94 11.93
N LYS A 184 8.28 5.13 10.95
CA LYS A 184 9.32 5.54 10.00
C LYS A 184 8.85 6.63 9.04
N ALA A 185 7.59 6.60 8.63
CA ALA A 185 7.02 7.67 7.82
C ALA A 185 6.96 8.99 8.60
N LEU A 186 6.53 8.96 9.87
CA LEU A 186 6.52 10.14 10.75
C LEU A 186 7.92 10.72 10.94
N GLU A 187 8.91 9.89 11.31
CA GLU A 187 10.32 10.31 11.43
C GLU A 187 10.83 10.97 10.14
N PHE A 188 10.50 10.39 8.98
CA PHE A 188 10.89 10.95 7.69
C PHE A 188 10.25 12.33 7.47
N PHE A 189 8.95 12.49 7.71
CA PHE A 189 8.27 13.77 7.54
C PHE A 189 8.78 14.84 8.50
N GLU A 190 9.06 14.50 9.75
CA GLU A 190 9.67 15.40 10.75
C GLU A 190 11.05 15.87 10.28
N SER A 191 11.93 14.95 9.88
CA SER A 191 13.27 15.29 9.40
C SER A 191 13.24 16.20 8.16
N MET A 192 12.25 16.03 7.28
CA MET A 192 12.06 16.88 6.10
C MET A 192 11.54 18.27 6.46
N GLN A 193 10.72 18.41 7.49
CA GLN A 193 10.27 19.71 7.99
C GLN A 193 11.43 20.48 8.62
N GLU A 194 12.27 19.82 9.42
CA GLU A 194 13.47 20.41 10.02
C GLU A 194 14.46 20.89 8.95
N GLN A 195 14.73 20.08 7.93
CA GLN A 195 15.63 20.47 6.82
C GLN A 195 15.11 21.68 6.04
N ARG A 196 13.79 21.78 5.83
CA ARG A 196 13.18 22.96 5.18
C ARG A 196 13.26 24.20 6.04
N ALA A 197 12.97 24.09 7.34
CA ALA A 197 13.09 25.19 8.28
C ALA A 197 14.54 25.72 8.34
N ALA A 198 15.53 24.81 8.36
CA ALA A 198 16.95 25.18 8.32
C ALA A 198 17.40 25.81 6.98
N ALA A 199 16.80 25.40 5.85
CA ALA A 199 17.08 25.98 4.54
C ALA A 199 16.48 27.38 4.37
N ASP A 200 15.33 27.65 5.00
CA ASP A 200 14.67 28.96 4.96
C ASP A 200 15.34 29.97 5.92
N ASP A 201 15.95 29.53 7.02
CA ASP A 201 16.70 30.36 7.98
C ASP A 201 18.11 30.75 7.49
N THR A 202 18.58 30.17 6.38
CA THR A 202 19.90 30.44 5.77
C THR A 202 19.83 31.33 4.52
N GLY A 203 18.73 32.08 4.32
CA GLY A 203 18.58 33.10 3.27
C GLY A 203 19.62 34.24 3.37
N PRO A 204 19.98 34.89 2.25
CA PRO A 204 21.34 35.38 2.00
C PRO A 204 21.70 36.58 2.89
N GLU A 205 22.84 36.48 3.58
CA GLU A 205 23.60 37.66 4.00
C GLU A 205 23.86 38.52 2.75
N ARG A 206 23.20 39.67 2.67
CA ARG A 206 23.48 40.67 1.64
C ARG A 206 24.90 41.19 1.87
N PRO A 207 25.81 41.15 0.88
CA PRO A 207 27.07 41.86 1.00
C PRO A 207 26.77 43.37 1.01
N ASN A 208 27.32 44.06 2.01
CA ASN A 208 27.32 45.52 2.15
C ASN A 208 28.08 46.21 1.01
#